data_AF-A0A663A743-F1
#
_entry.id   AF-A0A663A743-F1
#
_cell.length_a   1.000
_cell.length_b   1.000
_cell.length_c   1.000
_cell.angle_alpha   90.00
_cell.angle_beta   90.00
_cell.angle_gamma   90.00
#
_symmetry.space_group_name_H-M   'P 1'
#
loop_
_entity.id
_entity.type
_entity.pdbx_description
1 polymer ?
#
loop_
_entity_poly.entity_id
_entity_poly.type
_entity_poly.pdbx_seq_one_letter_code
_entity_poly.pdbx_strand_id
1 'polypeptide(L)'
;MPDVSGDDVLDELRERGIECRVAMVTAVEPELDIIGLGFDDYLQKPVDRDTLLETVGRLQRRSTYDDTVAEFFAAARKQALLSESDDPTITDSAEFSALESDLASLRDDLDDVVADFDDADYEVLFRQLSGPDGDTDDG
;
A
#
# COMPACT_ATOMS: atom_id res chain seq x y z
N MET A 1 -0.72 -4.22 26.49
CA MET A 1 -0.25 -5.55 26.92
C MET A 1 0.30 -5.40 28.33
N PRO A 2 0.13 -6.37 29.24
CA PRO A 2 0.45 -6.17 30.66
C PRO A 2 1.94 -5.92 30.91
N ASP A 3 2.83 -6.45 30.06
CA ASP A 3 4.29 -6.42 30.28
C ASP A 3 5.09 -5.64 29.22
N VAL A 4 4.48 -5.25 28.10
CA VAL A 4 5.13 -4.57 26.96
C VAL A 4 4.18 -3.50 26.41
N SER A 5 4.68 -2.32 26.04
CA SER A 5 3.85 -1.30 25.41
C SER A 5 3.63 -1.61 23.92
N GLY A 6 2.61 -1.03 23.30
CA GLY A 6 2.43 -1.16 21.85
C GLY A 6 3.58 -0.50 21.08
N ASP A 7 4.11 0.58 21.63
CA ASP A 7 5.18 1.39 21.03
C ASP A 7 6.50 0.60 21.00
N ASP A 8 6.83 -0.09 22.10
CA ASP A 8 8.02 -0.97 22.16
C ASP A 8 7.97 -2.06 21.08
N VAL A 9 6.78 -2.57 20.75
CA VAL A 9 6.61 -3.57 19.68
C VAL A 9 6.82 -2.94 18.31
N LEU A 10 6.35 -1.71 18.07
CA LEU A 10 6.58 -0.99 16.82
C LEU A 10 8.08 -0.72 16.59
N ASP A 11 8.79 -0.32 17.64
CA ASP A 11 10.23 -0.07 17.57
C ASP A 11 11.01 -1.37 17.30
N GLU A 12 10.69 -2.47 17.98
CA GLU A 12 11.31 -3.77 17.74
C GLU A 12 11.06 -4.31 16.31
N LEU A 13 9.85 -4.12 15.76
CA LEU A 13 9.55 -4.50 14.37
C LEU A 13 10.43 -3.73 13.38
N ARG A 14 10.61 -2.43 13.60
CA ARG A 14 11.46 -1.56 12.78
C ARG A 14 12.94 -1.94 12.90
N GLU A 15 13.44 -2.13 14.12
CA GLU A 15 14.84 -2.51 14.38
C GLU A 15 15.21 -3.84 13.70
N ARG A 16 14.24 -4.76 13.60
CA ARG A 16 14.39 -6.05 12.93
C ARG A 16 14.17 -6.01 11.42
N GLY A 17 13.75 -4.88 10.86
CA GLY A 17 13.45 -4.74 9.43
C GLY A 17 12.26 -5.59 8.97
N ILE A 18 11.26 -5.78 9.83
CA ILE A 18 10.05 -6.52 9.47
C ILE A 18 9.07 -5.56 8.79
N GLU A 19 8.88 -5.76 7.48
CA GLU A 19 7.96 -4.97 6.66
C GLU A 19 6.54 -5.56 6.75
N CYS A 20 5.88 -5.36 7.88
CA CYS A 20 4.48 -5.74 8.06
C CYS A 20 3.60 -4.52 8.34
N ARG A 21 2.34 -4.61 7.92
CA ARG A 21 1.33 -3.62 8.23
C ARG A 21 0.81 -3.76 9.66
N VAL A 22 0.62 -2.63 10.36
CA VAL A 22 0.22 -2.61 11.77
C VAL A 22 -1.00 -1.71 12.00
N ALA A 23 -2.05 -2.27 12.60
CA ALA A 23 -3.15 -1.50 13.19
C ALA A 23 -3.03 -1.47 14.72
N MET A 24 -3.08 -0.27 15.31
CA MET A 24 -3.14 -0.09 16.76
C MET A 24 -4.59 -0.27 17.23
N VAL A 25 -4.82 -1.06 18.28
CA VAL A 25 -6.17 -1.23 18.88
C VAL A 25 -6.13 -0.87 20.36
N THR A 26 -6.66 0.29 20.71
CA THR A 26 -6.44 0.90 22.03
C THR A 26 -7.67 1.61 22.56
N ALA A 27 -7.78 1.72 23.89
CA ALA A 27 -8.85 2.50 24.54
C ALA A 27 -8.46 3.96 24.78
N VAL A 28 -7.22 4.32 24.42
CA VAL A 28 -6.66 5.67 24.58
C VAL A 28 -7.04 6.51 23.35
N GLU A 29 -7.29 7.79 23.56
CA GLU A 29 -7.51 8.73 22.46
C GLU A 29 -6.17 9.16 21.85
N PRO A 30 -6.05 9.27 20.51
CA PRO A 30 -4.81 9.68 19.88
C PRO A 30 -4.43 11.12 20.24
N GLU A 31 -3.17 11.33 20.63
CA GLU A 31 -2.55 12.65 20.79
C GLU A 31 -1.49 12.89 19.69
N LEU A 32 -0.79 14.03 19.71
CA LEU A 32 0.20 14.39 18.67
C LEU A 32 1.45 13.48 18.65
N ASP A 33 1.66 12.69 19.70
CA ASP A 33 2.76 11.75 19.85
C ASP A 33 2.70 10.57 18.86
N ILE A 34 1.53 10.30 18.28
CA ILE A 34 1.36 9.22 17.29
C ILE A 34 2.09 9.48 15.97
N ILE A 35 2.45 10.72 15.64
CA ILE A 35 3.01 11.11 14.33
C ILE A 35 4.35 10.39 14.04
N GLY A 36 5.12 10.04 15.08
CA GLY A 36 6.38 9.30 14.93
C GLY A 36 6.23 7.77 14.96
N LEU A 37 5.05 7.28 15.33
CA LEU A 37 4.81 5.85 15.53
C LEU A 37 4.58 5.15 14.18
N GLY A 38 5.02 3.89 14.10
CA GLY A 38 5.10 3.12 12.86
C GLY A 38 3.89 2.28 12.54
N PHE A 39 2.69 2.80 12.74
CA PHE A 39 1.46 2.10 12.44
C PHE A 39 0.79 2.64 11.17
N ASP A 40 0.03 1.78 10.51
CA ASP A 40 -0.73 2.10 9.30
C ASP A 40 -2.19 2.47 9.60
N ASP A 41 -2.76 1.99 10.71
CA ASP A 41 -4.14 2.25 11.12
C ASP A 41 -4.32 2.31 12.65
N TYR A 42 -5.41 2.92 13.12
CA TYR A 42 -5.71 3.13 14.54
C TYR A 42 -7.20 2.92 14.85
N LEU A 43 -7.49 1.98 15.75
CA LEU A 43 -8.83 1.59 16.18
C LEU A 43 -9.04 1.88 17.66
N GLN A 44 -10.09 2.64 17.98
CA GLN A 44 -10.51 2.88 19.37
C GLN A 44 -11.37 1.72 19.88
N LYS A 45 -11.08 1.24 21.09
CA LYS A 45 -11.89 0.23 21.78
C LYS A 45 -13.16 0.86 22.35
N PRO A 46 -14.30 0.12 22.37
CA PRO A 46 -14.45 -1.25 21.90
C PRO A 46 -14.56 -1.34 20.36
N VAL A 47 -13.93 -2.36 19.78
CA VAL A 47 -14.04 -2.69 18.36
C VAL A 47 -14.79 -4.01 18.21
N ASP A 48 -15.76 -4.06 17.29
CA ASP A 48 -16.45 -5.28 16.95
C ASP A 48 -15.66 -6.13 15.93
N ARG A 49 -16.15 -7.36 15.72
CA ARG A 49 -15.47 -8.33 14.87
C ARG A 49 -15.41 -7.90 13.41
N ASP A 50 -16.47 -7.27 12.92
CA ASP A 50 -16.58 -6.98 11.49
C ASP A 50 -15.67 -5.80 11.14
N THR A 51 -15.63 -4.74 11.95
CA THR A 51 -14.64 -3.66 11.82
C THR A 51 -13.20 -4.17 11.90
N LEU A 52 -12.90 -5.10 12.81
CA LEU A 52 -11.55 -5.65 12.90
C LEU A 52 -11.16 -6.46 11.66
N LEU A 53 -12.08 -7.25 11.10
CA LEU A 53 -11.83 -8.01 9.87
C LEU A 53 -11.66 -7.11 8.66
N GLU A 54 -12.48 -6.07 8.54
CA GLU A 54 -12.36 -5.07 7.48
C GLU A 54 -10.99 -4.38 7.53
N THR A 55 -10.55 -3.98 8.73
CA THR A 55 -9.24 -3.37 8.94
C THR A 55 -8.11 -4.30 8.52
N VAL A 56 -8.15 -5.56 8.94
CA VAL A 56 -7.14 -6.56 8.53
C VAL A 56 -7.15 -6.78 7.01
N GLY A 57 -8.33 -6.83 6.40
CA GLY A 57 -8.48 -6.94 4.95
C GLY A 57 -7.90 -5.72 4.21
N ARG A 58 -8.12 -4.50 4.70
CA ARG A 58 -7.53 -3.28 4.15
C ARG A 58 -6.01 -3.29 4.27
N LEU A 59 -5.46 -3.62 5.44
CA LEU A 59 -4.00 -3.71 5.65
C LEU A 59 -3.36 -4.78 4.75
N GLN A 60 -4.00 -5.94 4.60
CA GLN A 60 -3.51 -7.00 3.71
C GLN A 60 -3.48 -6.52 2.26
N ARG A 61 -4.57 -5.93 1.76
CA ARG A 61 -4.66 -5.39 0.39
C ARG A 61 -3.59 -4.33 0.12
N ARG A 62 -3.36 -3.42 1.07
CA ARG A 62 -2.32 -2.40 0.95
C ARG A 62 -0.91 -2.96 0.95
N SER A 63 -0.65 -4.04 1.68
CA SER A 63 0.64 -4.76 1.59
C SER A 63 0.83 -5.36 0.20
N THR A 64 -0.18 -6.07 -0.31
CA THR A 64 -0.13 -6.67 -1.65
C THR A 64 0.06 -5.60 -2.73
N TYR A 65 -0.62 -4.46 -2.63
CA TYR A 65 -0.50 -3.36 -3.59
C TYR A 65 0.95 -2.89 -3.77
N ASP A 66 1.64 -2.57 -2.66
CA ASP A 66 3.00 -2.05 -2.71
C ASP A 66 3.97 -3.05 -3.36
N ASP A 67 3.82 -4.34 -3.06
CA ASP A 67 4.59 -5.42 -3.68
C ASP A 67 4.31 -5.53 -5.19
N THR A 68 3.02 -5.55 -5.58
CA THR A 68 2.60 -5.63 -6.98
C THR A 68 3.08 -4.42 -7.78
N VAL A 69 3.03 -3.21 -7.22
CA VAL A 69 3.55 -1.99 -7.87
C VAL A 69 5.05 -2.09 -8.11
N ALA A 70 5.81 -2.54 -7.11
CA ALA A 70 7.25 -2.71 -7.24
C ALA A 70 7.61 -3.74 -8.33
N GLU A 71 6.90 -4.86 -8.36
CA GLU A 71 7.08 -5.91 -9.37
C GLU A 71 6.73 -5.41 -10.77
N PHE A 72 5.60 -4.71 -10.93
CA PHE A 72 5.18 -4.12 -12.19
C PHE A 72 6.25 -3.18 -12.77
N PHE A 73 6.78 -2.25 -11.97
CA PHE A 73 7.83 -1.34 -12.45
C PHE A 73 9.12 -2.07 -12.81
N ALA A 74 9.50 -3.10 -12.05
CA ALA A 74 10.66 -3.92 -12.36
C ALA A 74 10.47 -4.69 -13.68
N ALA A 75 9.29 -5.25 -13.92
CA ALA A 75 8.94 -5.94 -15.15
C ALA A 75 8.88 -4.98 -16.35
N ALA A 76 8.24 -3.83 -16.19
CA ALA A 76 8.11 -2.81 -17.24
C ALA A 76 9.49 -2.30 -17.69
N ARG A 77 10.40 -2.09 -16.73
CA ARG A 77 11.77 -1.68 -17.03
C ARG A 77 12.53 -2.74 -17.83
N LYS A 78 12.36 -4.02 -17.52
CA LYS A 78 12.95 -5.13 -18.30
C LYS A 78 12.37 -5.15 -19.71
N GLN A 79 11.06 -5.00 -19.85
CA GLN A 79 10.36 -5.02 -21.13
C GLN A 79 10.83 -3.87 -22.02
N ALA A 80 10.97 -2.66 -21.48
CA ALA A 80 11.48 -1.51 -22.22
C ALA A 80 12.91 -1.76 -22.73
N LEU A 81 13.82 -2.21 -21.86
CA LEU A 81 15.22 -2.46 -22.22
C LEU A 81 15.36 -3.53 -23.32
N LEU A 82 14.57 -4.60 -23.24
CA LEU A 82 14.57 -5.68 -24.23
C LEU A 82 13.96 -5.22 -25.56
N SER A 83 12.91 -4.41 -25.51
CA SER A 83 12.25 -3.84 -26.70
C SER A 83 13.17 -2.88 -27.46
N GLU A 84 13.97 -2.07 -26.74
CA GLU A 84 14.94 -1.14 -27.34
C GLU A 84 16.09 -1.82 -28.07
N SER A 85 16.30 -3.12 -27.85
CA SER A 85 17.40 -3.85 -28.49
C SER A 85 17.12 -4.16 -29.97
N ASP A 86 15.87 -4.01 -30.44
CA ASP A 86 15.41 -4.30 -31.81
C ASP A 86 15.86 -5.69 -32.34
N ASP A 87 16.09 -6.65 -31.43
CA ASP A 87 16.53 -8.00 -31.76
C ASP A 87 15.31 -8.94 -31.85
N PRO A 88 14.93 -9.42 -33.06
CA PRO A 88 13.79 -10.30 -33.24
C PRO A 88 13.92 -11.61 -32.48
N THR A 89 15.15 -12.07 -32.21
CA THR A 89 15.37 -13.30 -31.44
C THR A 89 15.00 -13.14 -29.97
N ILE A 90 14.96 -11.91 -29.48
CA ILE A 90 14.51 -11.56 -28.12
C ILE A 90 13.01 -11.27 -28.13
N THR A 91 12.51 -10.42 -29.03
CA THR A 91 11.09 -10.01 -29.02
C THR A 91 10.14 -11.15 -29.39
N ASP A 92 10.56 -12.07 -30.25
CA ASP A 92 9.77 -13.25 -30.63
C ASP A 92 10.01 -14.46 -29.70
N SER A 93 10.80 -14.28 -28.63
CA SER A 93 11.10 -15.34 -27.67
C SER A 93 9.92 -15.63 -26.74
N ALA A 94 9.84 -16.88 -26.28
CA ALA A 94 8.82 -17.27 -25.30
C ALA A 94 9.01 -16.54 -23.96
N GLU A 95 10.25 -16.24 -23.60
CA GLU A 95 10.61 -15.50 -22.39
C GLU A 95 10.11 -14.05 -22.43
N PHE A 96 10.20 -13.38 -23.58
CA PHE A 96 9.66 -12.03 -23.75
C PHE A 96 8.13 -12.03 -23.73
N SER A 97 7.48 -12.99 -24.42
CA SER A 97 6.02 -13.15 -24.34
C SER A 97 5.53 -13.45 -22.92
N ALA A 98 6.29 -14.22 -22.13
CA ALA A 98 5.96 -14.47 -20.73
C ALA A 98 6.06 -13.17 -19.90
N LEU A 99 7.10 -12.37 -20.10
CA LEU A 99 7.24 -11.07 -19.44
C LEU A 99 6.07 -10.11 -19.77
N GLU A 100 5.59 -10.10 -21.01
CA GLU A 100 4.42 -9.31 -21.40
C GLU A 100 3.13 -9.83 -20.74
N SER A 101 2.98 -11.15 -20.61
CA SER A 101 1.85 -11.76 -19.89
C SER A 101 1.89 -11.44 -18.40
N ASP A 102 3.06 -11.48 -17.78
CA ASP A 102 3.25 -11.14 -16.37
C ASP A 102 2.90 -9.65 -16.13
N LEU A 103 3.32 -8.77 -17.04
CA LEU A 103 2.96 -7.34 -17.00
C LEU A 103 1.45 -7.11 -17.10
N ALA A 104 0.76 -7.87 -17.95
CA ALA A 104 -0.69 -7.78 -18.06
C ALA A 104 -1.37 -8.24 -16.76
N SER A 105 -0.95 -9.36 -16.19
CA SER A 105 -1.48 -9.88 -14.92
C SER A 105 -1.25 -8.90 -13.76
N LEU A 106 -0.03 -8.38 -13.63
CA LEU A 106 0.30 -7.40 -12.58
C LEU A 106 -0.54 -6.12 -12.71
N ARG A 107 -0.85 -5.70 -13.93
CA ARG A 107 -1.72 -4.55 -14.17
C ARG A 107 -3.16 -4.84 -13.74
N ASP A 108 -3.69 -6.01 -14.08
CA ASP A 108 -5.02 -6.42 -13.66
C ASP A 108 -5.13 -6.51 -12.13
N ASP A 109 -4.11 -7.07 -11.46
CA ASP A 109 -4.04 -7.13 -9.99
C ASP A 109 -4.04 -5.72 -9.35
N LEU A 110 -3.32 -4.76 -9.95
CA LEU A 110 -3.32 -3.36 -9.49
C LEU A 110 -4.68 -2.70 -9.67
N ASP A 111 -5.33 -2.92 -10.83
CA ASP A 111 -6.65 -2.37 -11.13
C ASP A 111 -7.72 -2.95 -10.17
N ASP A 112 -7.63 -4.24 -9.84
CA ASP A 112 -8.51 -4.89 -8.84
C ASP A 112 -8.33 -4.28 -7.45
N VAL A 113 -7.09 -4.04 -7.02
CA VAL A 113 -6.85 -3.41 -5.71
C VAL A 113 -7.41 -1.98 -5.66
N VAL A 114 -7.26 -1.20 -6.72
CA VAL A 114 -7.82 0.16 -6.80
C VAL A 114 -9.35 0.13 -6.82
N ALA A 115 -9.96 -0.84 -7.48
CA ALA A 115 -11.41 -1.02 -7.49
C ALA A 115 -11.97 -1.37 -6.10
N ASP A 116 -11.16 -2.00 -5.26
CA ASP A 116 -11.49 -2.46 -3.91
C ASP A 116 -11.27 -1.41 -2.81
N PHE A 117 -10.71 -0.24 -3.16
CA PHE A 117 -10.58 0.89 -2.24
C PHE A 117 -11.96 1.37 -1.80
N ASP A 118 -12.13 1.56 -0.49
CA ASP A 118 -13.38 2.06 0.07
C ASP A 118 -13.44 3.61 0.00
N ASP A 119 -14.62 4.18 0.27
CA ASP A 119 -14.81 5.63 0.27
C ASP A 119 -13.84 6.36 1.23
N ALA A 120 -13.38 5.70 2.30
CA ALA A 120 -12.43 6.28 3.26
C ALA A 120 -11.00 6.31 2.71
N ASP A 121 -10.58 5.26 1.99
CA ASP A 121 -9.30 5.23 1.27
C ASP A 121 -9.24 6.35 0.21
N TYR A 122 -10.33 6.52 -0.55
CA TYR A 122 -10.47 7.62 -1.50
C TYR A 122 -10.49 8.99 -0.81
N GLU A 123 -11.18 9.14 0.32
CA GLU A 123 -11.21 10.41 1.07
C GLU A 123 -9.83 10.81 1.60
N VAL A 124 -9.05 9.85 2.11
CA VAL A 124 -7.68 10.08 2.58
C VAL A 124 -6.77 10.48 1.43
N LEU A 125 -6.79 9.73 0.32
CA LEU A 125 -6.00 10.04 -0.87
C LEU A 125 -6.39 11.39 -1.48
N PHE A 126 -7.69 11.67 -1.59
CA PHE A 126 -8.20 12.91 -2.17
C PHE A 126 -7.88 14.12 -1.29
N ARG A 127 -7.94 14.00 0.04
CA ARG A 127 -7.57 15.07 0.97
C ARG A 127 -6.07 15.36 0.96
N GLN A 128 -5.22 14.36 0.69
CA GLN A 128 -3.77 14.53 0.55
C GLN A 128 -3.37 15.10 -0.82
N LEU A 129 -4.06 14.68 -1.90
CA LEU A 129 -3.81 15.18 -3.26
C LEU A 129 -4.41 16.57 -3.51
N SER A 130 -5.52 16.90 -2.84
CA SER A 130 -6.19 18.22 -2.91
C SER A 130 -5.70 19.19 -1.84
N GLY A 131 -4.38 19.31 -1.65
CA GLY A 131 -3.80 20.28 -0.71
C GLY A 131 -4.40 21.70 -0.84
N PRO A 132 -4.28 22.54 0.19
CA PRO A 132 -5.04 23.80 0.36
C PRO A 132 -4.57 24.93 -0.58
N ASP A 133 -4.63 24.72 -1.88
CA ASP A 133 -4.44 25.74 -2.91
C ASP A 133 -5.66 25.76 -3.84
N GLY A 134 -6.81 26.07 -3.24
CA GLY A 134 -8.09 26.27 -3.92
C GLY A 134 -8.76 27.59 -3.54
N ASP A 135 -8.03 28.58 -3.04
CA ASP A 135 -8.55 29.95 -3.00
C ASP A 135 -8.42 30.54 -4.41
N THR A 136 -9.44 30.30 -5.22
CA THR A 136 -9.67 31.12 -6.41
C THR A 136 -10.27 32.42 -5.90
N ASP A 137 -9.40 33.43 -5.81
CA ASP A 137 -9.73 34.85 -5.61
C ASP A 137 -10.90 35.25 -6.55
N ASP A 138 -12.09 35.45 -5.97
CA ASP A 138 -13.25 36.00 -6.65
C ASP A 138 -13.13 37.53 -6.61
N GLY A 139 -12.77 38.11 -7.76
CA GLY A 139 -12.68 39.56 -7.98
C GLY A 139 -13.99 40.20 -8.39
#